data_AF-A0A8S9YLI3-F1
#
_entry.id   AF-A0A8S9YLI3-F1
#
_cell.length_a   1.000
_cell.length_b   1.000
_cell.length_c   1.000
_cell.angle_alpha   90.00
_cell.angle_beta   90.00
_cell.angle_gamma   90.00
#
_symmetry.space_group_name_H-M   'P 1'
#
loop_
_entity.id
_entity.type
_entity.pdbx_description
1 polymer ?
#
loop_
_entity_poly.entity_id
_entity_poly.type
_entity_poly.pdbx_seq_one_letter_code
_entity_poly.pdbx_strand_id
1 'polypeptide(L)'
;MRPTAPIRCLEELLEWKPDPETQSAVVPLHTCCYLLSDDGRFCKRSPHGSQVLYCHDMAGNYLESDRFHAHTSIFPAFRFTRWHLIDIFVYFSHHTITLPPISWINLAHRYAFPGLFCGTSD
;
A
#
# COMPACT_ATOMS: atom_id res chain seq x y z
N MET A 1 -0.03 8.84 -19.12
CA MET A 1 1.05 8.04 -18.51
C MET A 1 0.41 6.78 -17.95
N ARG A 2 1.01 5.59 -18.04
CA ARG A 2 0.37 4.36 -17.49
C ARG A 2 0.45 4.45 -15.96
N PRO A 3 -0.67 4.49 -15.22
CA PRO A 3 -0.61 4.58 -13.77
C PRO A 3 0.14 3.35 -13.22
N THR A 4 1.14 3.61 -12.37
CA THR A 4 1.94 2.60 -11.62
C THR A 4 2.66 1.51 -12.43
N ALA A 5 3.12 1.84 -13.65
CA ALA A 5 4.08 0.99 -14.32
C ALA A 5 5.44 0.96 -13.57
N PRO A 6 6.16 -0.18 -13.54
CA PRO A 6 7.48 -0.25 -12.94
C PRO A 6 8.48 0.65 -13.68
N ILE A 7 9.32 1.34 -12.91
CA ILE A 7 10.45 2.12 -13.41
C ILE A 7 11.64 1.17 -13.56
N ARG A 8 12.14 1.02 -14.78
CA ARG A 8 13.04 -0.08 -15.18
C ARG A 8 14.51 0.29 -15.11
N CYS A 9 14.83 1.58 -15.17
CA CYS A 9 16.21 2.07 -15.14
C CYS A 9 16.28 3.45 -14.48
N LEU A 10 17.51 3.90 -14.21
CA LEU A 10 17.75 5.17 -13.57
C LEU A 10 17.33 6.36 -14.45
N GLU A 11 17.49 6.25 -15.76
CA GLU A 11 17.09 7.28 -16.72
C GLU A 11 15.57 7.49 -16.70
N GLU A 12 14.79 6.40 -16.62
CA GLU A 12 13.34 6.48 -16.47
C GLU A 12 12.95 7.09 -15.11
N LEU A 13 13.71 6.80 -14.05
CA LEU A 13 13.50 7.40 -12.74
C LEU A 13 13.77 8.91 -12.75
N LEU A 14 14.83 9.35 -13.43
CA LEU A 14 15.21 10.76 -13.52
C LEU A 14 14.16 11.58 -14.28
N GLU A 15 13.54 11.00 -15.31
CA GLU A 15 12.47 11.62 -16.09
C GLU A 15 11.08 11.41 -15.46
N TRP A 16 10.96 10.61 -14.40
CA TRP A 16 9.69 10.29 -13.79
C TRP A 16 9.04 11.54 -13.20
N LYS A 17 7.77 11.75 -13.55
CA LYS A 17 6.93 12.82 -13.00
C LYS A 17 5.67 12.22 -12.41
N PRO A 18 5.19 12.75 -11.28
CA PRO A 18 3.95 12.28 -10.70
C PRO A 18 2.79 12.62 -11.63
N ASP A 19 1.86 11.68 -11.75
CA ASP A 19 0.63 11.89 -12.49
C ASP A 19 -0.33 12.80 -11.68
N PRO A 20 -0.75 13.97 -12.20
CA PRO A 20 -1.54 14.94 -11.45
C PRO A 20 -2.90 14.42 -10.98
N GLU A 21 -3.53 13.55 -11.77
CA GLU A 21 -4.81 12.90 -11.41
C GLU A 21 -4.60 11.97 -10.20
N THR A 22 -3.52 11.19 -10.24
CA THR A 22 -3.11 10.31 -9.14
C THR A 22 -2.82 11.13 -7.88
N GLN A 23 -2.05 12.23 -7.96
CA GLN A 23 -1.75 13.05 -6.79
C GLN A 23 -3.01 13.63 -6.14
N SER A 24 -3.96 14.07 -6.96
CA SER A 24 -5.20 14.68 -6.49
C SER A 24 -6.19 13.66 -5.91
N ALA A 25 -6.05 12.37 -6.27
CA ALA A 25 -6.92 11.29 -5.82
C ALA A 25 -6.41 10.57 -4.56
N VAL A 26 -5.19 10.86 -4.07
CA VAL A 26 -4.67 10.27 -2.83
C VAL A 26 -5.42 10.84 -1.63
N VAL A 27 -6.00 9.97 -0.81
CA VAL A 27 -6.67 10.38 0.44
C VAL A 27 -5.63 10.61 1.55
N PRO A 28 -5.86 11.52 2.51
CA PRO A 28 -4.96 11.66 3.66
C PRO A 28 -4.86 10.37 4.48
N LEU A 29 -3.69 10.12 5.05
CA LEU A 29 -3.49 9.01 5.98
C LEU A 29 -4.37 9.19 7.22
N HIS A 30 -5.31 8.26 7.43
CA HIS A 30 -6.14 8.25 8.62
C HIS A 30 -5.28 7.89 9.83
N THR A 31 -5.37 8.69 10.89
CA THR A 31 -4.68 8.41 12.14
C THR A 31 -5.68 7.76 13.09
N CYS A 32 -5.66 6.43 13.17
CA CYS A 32 -6.39 5.73 14.22
C CYS A 32 -5.45 5.45 15.39
N CYS A 33 -5.91 5.69 16.62
CA CYS A 33 -5.14 5.42 17.85
C CYS A 33 -5.69 4.23 18.62
N TYR A 34 -6.68 3.51 18.08
CA TYR A 34 -7.41 2.45 18.76
C TYR A 34 -7.40 1.15 17.96
N LEU A 35 -6.94 0.06 18.56
CA LEU A 35 -7.05 -1.29 18.00
C LEU A 35 -8.35 -1.93 18.47
N LEU A 36 -8.99 -2.70 17.59
CA LEU A 36 -10.06 -3.60 17.99
C LEU A 36 -9.42 -4.88 18.53
N SER A 37 -9.68 -5.17 19.79
CA SER A 37 -9.22 -6.39 20.46
C SER A 37 -10.13 -7.56 20.14
N ASP A 38 -9.65 -8.79 20.32
CA ASP A 38 -10.42 -10.01 20.03
C ASP A 38 -11.73 -10.13 20.85
N ASP A 39 -11.80 -9.45 22.00
CA ASP A 39 -13.00 -9.33 22.84
C ASP A 39 -13.99 -8.26 22.37
N GLY A 40 -13.73 -7.63 21.21
CA GLY A 40 -14.55 -6.59 20.62
C GLY A 40 -14.35 -5.20 21.22
N ARG A 41 -13.36 -5.01 22.11
CA ARG A 41 -13.10 -3.69 22.72
C ARG A 41 -12.10 -2.87 21.92
N PHE A 42 -12.33 -1.57 21.87
CA PHE A 42 -11.35 -0.61 21.37
C PHE A 42 -10.32 -0.29 22.45
N CYS A 43 -9.05 -0.60 22.16
CA CYS A 43 -7.93 -0.36 23.06
C CYS A 43 -7.01 0.70 22.48
N LYS A 44 -6.62 1.69 23.28
CA LYS A 44 -5.66 2.70 22.83
C LYS A 44 -4.32 2.02 22.56
N ARG A 45 -3.73 2.29 21.40
CA ARG A 45 -2.40 1.80 21.06
C ARG A 45 -1.37 2.38 22.01
N SER A 46 -0.55 1.49 22.57
CA SER A 46 0.67 1.91 23.26
C SER A 46 1.67 2.44 22.22
N PRO A 47 2.27 3.62 22.43
CA PRO A 47 3.38 4.11 21.61
C PRO A 47 4.60 3.18 21.62
N HIS A 48 4.68 2.28 22.60
CA HIS A 48 5.74 1.27 22.76
C HIS A 48 5.21 -0.16 22.58
N GLY A 49 4.02 -0.33 22.02
CA GLY A 49 3.44 -1.64 21.75
C GLY A 49 4.13 -2.33 20.58
N SER A 50 4.05 -3.66 20.53
CA SER A 50 4.49 -4.44 19.38
C SER A 50 3.79 -3.97 18.11
N GLN A 51 4.55 -3.88 17.03
CA GLN A 51 4.04 -3.51 15.72
C GLN A 51 3.95 -4.72 14.78
N VAL A 52 2.93 -4.72 13.93
CA VAL A 52 2.70 -5.76 12.92
C VAL A 52 2.98 -5.19 11.54
N LEU A 53 4.01 -5.73 10.89
CA LEU A 53 4.32 -5.46 9.49
C LEU A 53 3.78 -6.58 8.62
N TYR A 54 3.10 -6.21 7.53
CA TYR A 54 2.62 -7.13 6.52
C TYR A 54 3.31 -6.84 5.19
N CYS A 55 4.15 -7.77 4.76
CA CYS A 55 4.81 -7.76 3.45
C CYS A 55 4.31 -8.97 2.67
N HIS A 56 3.76 -8.74 1.49
CA HIS A 56 3.20 -9.80 0.66
C HIS A 56 3.90 -9.83 -0.70
N ASP A 57 4.58 -10.95 -0.95
CA ASP A 57 5.19 -11.27 -2.23
C ASP A 57 4.18 -12.00 -3.12
N MET A 58 3.57 -11.27 -4.06
CA MET A 58 2.64 -11.86 -5.03
C MET A 58 3.43 -12.33 -6.27
N ALA A 59 3.45 -13.65 -6.49
CA ALA A 59 4.19 -14.30 -7.57
C ALA A 59 3.95 -13.67 -8.95
N GLY A 60 5.00 -13.08 -9.54
CA GLY A 60 4.95 -12.46 -10.87
C GLY A 60 4.48 -11.00 -10.91
N ASN A 61 4.35 -10.37 -9.74
CA ASN A 61 3.82 -9.03 -9.45
C ASN A 61 2.29 -8.96 -9.35
N TYR A 62 1.82 -7.88 -8.73
CA TYR A 62 0.43 -7.45 -8.82
C TYR A 62 0.01 -7.35 -10.28
N LEU A 63 -1.18 -7.88 -10.58
CA LEU A 63 -1.69 -8.03 -11.94
C LEU A 63 -1.82 -6.66 -12.61
N GLU A 64 -1.82 -6.62 -13.94
CA GLU A 64 -2.06 -5.38 -14.68
C GLU A 64 -3.39 -4.72 -14.27
N SER A 65 -4.37 -5.52 -13.86
CA SER A 65 -5.64 -5.05 -13.32
C SER A 65 -5.54 -4.29 -11.99
N ASP A 66 -4.51 -4.52 -11.17
CA ASP A 66 -4.31 -3.81 -9.90
C ASP A 66 -3.70 -2.43 -10.10
N ARG A 67 -3.12 -2.15 -11.28
CA ARG A 67 -2.40 -0.91 -11.60
C ARG A 67 -3.31 0.28 -11.93
N PHE A 68 -4.59 0.02 -12.11
CA PHE A 68 -5.58 1.06 -12.38
C PHE A 68 -6.00 1.78 -11.10
N HIS A 69 -6.54 3.00 -11.25
CA HIS A 69 -7.03 3.80 -10.12
C HIS A 69 -8.19 3.15 -9.36
N ALA A 70 -8.93 2.24 -10.01
CA ALA A 70 -10.08 1.56 -9.44
C ALA A 70 -9.74 0.19 -8.83
N HIS A 71 -10.56 -0.25 -7.88
CA HIS A 71 -10.53 -1.63 -7.41
C HIS A 71 -10.85 -2.59 -8.56
N THR A 72 -10.08 -3.67 -8.67
CA THR A 72 -10.36 -4.73 -9.65
C THR A 72 -11.20 -5.83 -9.03
N SER A 73 -12.22 -6.28 -9.77
CA SER A 73 -12.97 -7.51 -9.46
C SER A 73 -12.37 -8.74 -10.16
N ILE A 74 -11.37 -8.56 -11.03
CA ILE A 74 -10.78 -9.60 -11.87
C ILE A 74 -9.96 -10.56 -11.01
N PHE A 75 -10.16 -11.87 -11.20
CA PHE A 75 -9.37 -12.91 -10.55
C PHE A 75 -8.16 -13.29 -11.41
N PRO A 76 -6.97 -13.54 -10.84
CA PRO A 76 -6.64 -13.62 -9.40
C PRO A 76 -6.04 -12.33 -8.80
N ALA A 77 -6.84 -11.29 -8.52
CA ALA A 77 -6.34 -10.12 -7.78
C ALA A 77 -6.12 -10.42 -6.28
N PHE A 78 -5.04 -9.87 -5.72
CA PHE A 78 -4.75 -9.97 -4.29
C PHE A 78 -5.78 -9.18 -3.47
N ARG A 79 -6.23 -9.77 -2.35
CA ARG A 79 -7.21 -9.18 -1.45
C ARG A 79 -6.77 -9.35 -0.01
N PHE A 80 -6.57 -8.23 0.67
CA PHE A 80 -6.31 -8.19 2.11
C PHE A 80 -7.52 -7.58 2.83
N THR A 81 -7.97 -8.23 3.89
CA THR A 81 -9.19 -7.83 4.64
C THR A 81 -8.92 -7.41 6.08
N ARG A 82 -7.73 -7.72 6.62
CA ARG A 82 -7.37 -7.49 8.04
C ARG A 82 -6.52 -6.23 8.24
N TRP A 83 -6.85 -5.16 7.53
CA TRP A 83 -6.14 -3.87 7.60
C TRP A 83 -6.03 -3.29 9.02
N HIS A 84 -7.03 -3.57 9.87
CA HIS A 84 -7.06 -3.12 11.26
C HIS A 84 -6.07 -3.82 12.19
N LEU A 85 -5.42 -4.90 11.75
CA LEU A 85 -4.45 -5.68 12.53
C LEU A 85 -2.99 -5.37 12.17
N ILE A 86 -2.76 -4.51 11.17
CA ILE A 86 -1.42 -4.22 10.66
C ILE A 86 -1.10 -2.73 10.82
N ASP A 87 0.18 -2.44 10.89
CA ASP A 87 0.72 -1.10 11.12
C ASP A 87 1.44 -0.60 9.89
N ILE A 88 2.13 -1.53 9.23
CA ILE A 88 2.95 -1.27 8.07
C ILE A 88 2.52 -2.25 7.01
N PHE A 89 2.08 -1.73 5.87
CA PHE A 89 1.80 -2.52 4.68
C PHE A 89 2.92 -2.28 3.66
N VAL A 90 3.65 -3.34 3.32
CA VAL A 90 4.72 -3.30 2.32
C VAL A 90 4.19 -3.86 1.01
N TYR A 91 4.07 -2.98 0.02
CA TYR A 91 3.82 -3.36 -1.37
C TYR A 91 5.14 -3.85 -2.00
N PHE A 92 5.31 -5.17 -2.05
CA PHE A 92 6.51 -5.80 -2.60
C PHE A 92 6.42 -5.94 -4.13
N SER A 93 7.51 -5.67 -4.83
CA SER A 93 7.62 -5.77 -6.29
C SER A 93 8.90 -6.48 -6.70
N HIS A 94 8.86 -7.21 -7.81
CA HIS A 94 10.03 -7.87 -8.40
C HIS A 94 10.80 -6.95 -9.35
N HIS A 95 10.44 -5.66 -9.43
CA HIS A 95 11.15 -4.65 -10.20
C HIS A 95 11.87 -3.69 -9.29
N THR A 96 13.00 -3.16 -9.74
CA THR A 96 13.89 -2.25 -8.99
C THR A 96 13.13 -1.11 -8.33
N ILE A 97 12.20 -0.47 -9.07
CA ILE A 97 11.35 0.59 -8.53
C ILE A 97 9.92 0.38 -9.03
N THR A 98 8.98 0.27 -8.10
CA THR A 98 7.55 0.20 -8.40
C THR A 98 6.78 0.94 -7.34
N LEU A 99 5.91 1.86 -7.77
CA LEU A 99 5.01 2.56 -6.87
C LEU A 99 3.76 1.70 -6.63
N PRO A 100 3.27 1.62 -5.38
CA PRO A 100 2.00 0.95 -5.11
C PRO A 100 0.86 1.63 -5.86
N PRO A 101 -0.13 0.89 -6.38
CA PRO A 101 -1.31 1.48 -7.00
C PRO A 101 -2.06 2.36 -6.01
N ILE A 102 -2.65 3.44 -6.52
CA ILE A 102 -3.39 4.39 -5.67
C ILE A 102 -4.57 3.74 -4.94
N SER A 103 -5.18 2.71 -5.52
CA SER A 103 -6.25 1.94 -4.88
C SER A 103 -5.74 1.28 -3.59
N TRP A 104 -4.51 0.76 -3.58
CA TRP A 104 -3.82 0.20 -2.41
C TRP A 104 -3.41 1.28 -1.42
N ILE A 105 -2.83 2.39 -1.89
CA ILE A 105 -2.48 3.54 -1.03
C ILE A 105 -3.72 4.05 -0.31
N ASN A 106 -4.82 4.27 -1.03
CA ASN A 106 -6.06 4.80 -0.46
C ASN A 106 -6.74 3.81 0.47
N LEU A 107 -6.68 2.50 0.16
CA LEU A 107 -7.22 1.47 1.04
C LEU A 107 -6.43 1.42 2.35
N ALA A 108 -5.11 1.43 2.26
CA ALA A 108 -4.23 1.57 3.42
C ALA A 108 -4.54 2.88 4.14
N HIS A 109 -4.55 4.05 3.50
CA HIS A 109 -4.81 5.31 4.20
C HIS A 109 -6.17 5.39 4.90
N ARG A 110 -7.21 4.69 4.42
CA ARG A 110 -8.51 4.63 5.10
C ARG A 110 -8.53 3.71 6.32
N TYR A 111 -7.78 2.61 6.27
CA TYR A 111 -7.88 1.53 7.26
C TYR A 111 -6.60 1.30 8.07
N ALA A 112 -5.50 1.92 7.68
CA ALA A 112 -4.20 1.77 8.30
C ALA A 112 -4.08 2.66 9.53
N PHE A 113 -3.22 2.17 10.41
CA PHE A 113 -2.61 2.90 11.48
C PHE A 113 -1.26 3.43 10.95
N PRO A 114 -0.71 4.55 11.46
CA PRO A 114 0.45 5.17 10.83
C PRO A 114 1.71 4.28 10.87
N GLY A 115 2.35 4.05 9.72
CA GLY A 115 3.63 3.31 9.63
C GLY A 115 4.13 3.07 8.20
N LEU A 116 5.02 3.96 7.74
CA LEU A 116 5.93 3.95 6.56
C LEU A 116 5.61 3.09 5.30
N PHE A 117 5.51 3.78 4.16
CA PHE A 117 5.62 3.22 2.81
C PHE A 117 7.06 3.32 2.28
N CYS A 118 7.49 2.27 1.57
CA CYS A 118 8.69 2.14 0.71
C CYS A 118 10.03 1.73 1.39
N GLY A 119 10.68 0.72 0.79
CA GLY A 119 12.05 0.31 1.06
C GLY A 119 12.41 -0.93 0.24
N THR A 120 13.16 -0.72 -0.86
CA THR A 120 13.84 -1.74 -1.65
C THR A 120 14.80 -2.54 -0.76
N SER A 121 14.80 -3.87 -0.88
CA SER A 121 15.85 -4.72 -0.34
C SER A 121 17.16 -4.48 -1.10
N ASP A 122 18.27 -4.58 -0.35
CA ASP A 122 19.68 -4.36 -0.74
C ASP A 122 20.10 -4.87 -2.13
#